data_AF-A0A7T5RPU4-F1
#
_entry.id   AF-A0A7T5RPU4-F1
#
_cell.length_a   1.000
_cell.length_b   1.000
_cell.length_c   1.000
_cell.angle_alpha   90.00
_cell.angle_beta   90.00
_cell.angle_gamma   90.00
#
_symmetry.space_group_name_H-M   'P 1'
#
loop_
_entity.id
_entity.type
_entity.pdbx_description
1 polymer ?
#
loop_
_entity_poly.entity_id
_entity_poly.type
_entity_poly.pdbx_seq_one_letter_code
_entity_poly.pdbx_strand_id
1 'polypeptide(L)'
;MSDPDSGRLSSIKTYLLVALIFNILSVVGLAIASLIFLLFLIIPVLGFIAVIPIVLLVLSLSVLNRVNQMRGAAERGDIAALKALNSVGWAVIGLLFAGIITGIMLLLANGSINELQGRGPAAAPDQSWVQSQGTGEMKFCPSCGTKIPKSAAFCPKCGTRQ
;
A
#
# COMPACT_ATOMS: atom_id res chain seq x y z
N MET A 1 -12.40 -25.34 -11.17
CA MET A 1 -12.24 -24.56 -9.93
C MET A 1 -11.49 -23.29 -10.32
N SER A 2 -12.22 -22.29 -10.81
CA SER A 2 -11.63 -21.01 -11.22
C SER A 2 -11.26 -20.26 -9.95
N ASP A 3 -9.97 -20.07 -9.71
CA ASP A 3 -9.48 -19.38 -8.52
C ASP A 3 -10.06 -17.95 -8.49
N PRO A 4 -10.86 -17.57 -7.46
CA PRO A 4 -11.46 -16.24 -7.36
C PRO A 4 -10.42 -15.10 -7.38
N ASP A 5 -9.15 -15.39 -7.11
CA ASP A 5 -8.08 -14.39 -7.05
C ASP A 5 -7.61 -13.96 -8.45
N SER A 6 -7.72 -14.84 -9.45
CA SER A 6 -7.31 -14.55 -10.84
C SER A 6 -8.07 -13.37 -11.47
N GLY A 7 -9.36 -13.23 -11.16
CA GLY A 7 -10.19 -12.13 -11.65
C GLY A 7 -9.77 -10.78 -11.08
N ARG A 8 -9.41 -10.72 -9.80
CA ARG A 8 -9.00 -9.46 -9.13
C ARG A 8 -7.62 -9.00 -9.60
N LEU A 9 -6.69 -9.93 -9.81
CA LEU A 9 -5.37 -9.64 -10.41
C LEU A 9 -5.48 -9.02 -11.81
N SER A 10 -6.43 -9.47 -12.63
CA SER A 10 -6.66 -8.91 -13.97
C SER A 10 -7.15 -7.45 -13.90
N SER A 11 -8.06 -7.14 -12.98
CA SER A 11 -8.52 -5.78 -12.74
C SER A 11 -7.38 -4.87 -12.26
N ILE A 12 -6.52 -5.35 -11.34
CA ILE A 12 -5.35 -4.61 -10.84
C ILE A 12 -4.40 -4.25 -11.99
N LYS A 13 -4.11 -5.19 -12.89
CA LYS A 13 -3.25 -4.95 -14.06
C LYS A 13 -3.82 -3.85 -14.95
N THR A 14 -5.14 -3.86 -15.16
CA THR A 14 -5.83 -2.83 -15.95
C THR A 14 -5.68 -1.45 -15.33
N TYR A 15 -5.95 -1.30 -14.03
CA TYR A 15 -5.80 -0.01 -13.34
C TYR A 15 -4.36 0.50 -13.36
N LEU A 16 -3.38 -0.37 -13.14
CA LEU A 16 -1.96 -0.01 -13.19
C LEU A 16 -1.51 0.39 -14.60
N LEU A 17 -2.05 -0.24 -15.64
CA LEU A 17 -1.72 0.07 -17.03
C LEU A 17 -2.28 1.44 -17.43
N VAL A 18 -3.53 1.73 -17.06
CA VAL A 18 -4.13 3.06 -17.28
C VAL A 18 -3.35 4.14 -16.52
N ALA A 19 -3.03 3.90 -15.24
CA ALA A 19 -2.23 4.84 -14.44
C ALA A 19 -0.86 5.12 -15.08
N LEU A 20 -0.21 4.08 -15.63
CA LEU A 20 1.08 4.20 -16.29
C LEU A 20 1.01 5.04 -17.57
N ILE A 21 0.00 4.83 -18.43
CA ILE A 21 -0.17 5.62 -19.66
C ILE A 21 -0.31 7.10 -19.33
N PHE A 22 -1.20 7.45 -18.40
CA PHE A 22 -1.41 8.85 -17.99
C PHE A 22 -0.16 9.46 -17.36
N ASN A 23 0.57 8.70 -16.54
CA ASN A 23 1.81 9.16 -15.94
C ASN A 23 2.91 9.40 -17.01
N ILE A 24 3.03 8.53 -18.02
CA ILE A 24 3.96 8.74 -19.15
C ILE A 24 3.61 10.03 -19.89
N LEU A 25 2.34 10.26 -20.22
CA LEU A 25 1.90 11.48 -20.91
C LEU A 25 2.26 12.73 -20.10
N SER A 26 2.04 12.70 -18.79
CA SER A 26 2.42 13.78 -17.87
C SER A 26 3.93 14.03 -17.86
N VAL A 27 4.74 12.97 -17.81
CA VAL A 27 6.21 13.05 -17.83
C VAL A 27 6.72 13.60 -19.16
N VAL A 28 6.16 13.16 -20.28
CA VAL A 28 6.52 13.69 -21.61
C VAL A 28 6.21 15.18 -21.68
N GLY A 29 5.02 15.60 -21.22
CA GLY A 29 4.65 17.02 -21.15
C GLY A 29 5.58 17.84 -20.27
N LEU A 30 5.89 17.36 -19.06
CA LEU A 30 6.82 18.02 -18.13
C LEU A 30 8.26 18.06 -18.66
N ALA A 31 8.70 17.03 -19.39
CA ALA A 31 10.02 16.99 -20.03
C ALA A 31 10.12 18.05 -21.13
N ILE A 32 9.12 18.15 -22.00
CA ILE A 32 9.07 19.18 -23.05
C ILE A 32 9.03 20.57 -22.42
N ALA A 33 8.19 20.79 -21.40
CA ALA A 33 8.11 22.06 -20.68
C ALA A 33 9.46 22.43 -20.03
N SER A 34 10.14 21.46 -19.40
CA SER A 34 11.47 21.66 -18.81
C SER A 34 12.51 22.03 -19.86
N LEU A 35 12.46 21.41 -21.04
CA LEU A 35 13.37 21.67 -22.17
C LEU A 35 13.15 23.07 -22.77
N ILE A 36 11.88 23.47 -22.92
CA ILE A 36 11.51 24.84 -23.32
C ILE A 36 12.00 25.84 -22.28
N PHE A 37 11.78 25.56 -21.00
CA PHE A 37 12.20 26.44 -19.91
C PHE A 37 13.72 26.63 -19.86
N LEU A 38 14.48 25.57 -20.16
CA LEU A 38 15.94 25.59 -20.25
C LEU A 38 16.45 26.50 -21.38
N LEU A 39 15.67 26.67 -22.46
CA LEU A 39 15.99 27.64 -23.53
C LEU A 39 15.84 29.10 -23.08
N PHE A 40 15.03 29.38 -22.04
CA PHE A 40 14.81 30.72 -21.49
C PHE A 40 15.72 31.07 -20.31
N LEU A 41 16.70 30.22 -19.98
CA LEU A 41 17.59 30.34 -18.81
C LEU A 41 18.48 31.60 -18.83
N ILE A 42 18.57 32.28 -19.97
CA ILE A 42 19.24 33.58 -20.15
C ILE A 42 18.58 34.75 -19.39
N ILE A 43 17.36 34.59 -18.88
CA ILE A 43 16.68 35.59 -18.06
C ILE A 43 16.91 35.27 -16.57
N PRO A 44 17.67 36.08 -15.80
CA PRO A 44 18.10 35.73 -14.44
C PRO A 44 16.94 35.52 -13.44
N VAL A 45 15.79 36.14 -13.70
CA VAL A 45 14.57 36.00 -12.88
C VAL A 45 13.89 34.63 -13.09
N LEU A 46 14.07 34.00 -14.26
CA LEU A 46 13.49 32.69 -14.57
C LEU A 46 14.32 31.52 -14.03
N GLY A 47 15.61 31.70 -13.74
CA GLY A 47 16.51 30.61 -13.33
C GLY A 47 16.03 29.84 -12.09
N PHE A 48 15.46 30.51 -11.09
CA PHE A 48 14.89 29.86 -9.90
C PHE A 48 13.62 29.07 -10.23
N ILE A 49 12.82 29.55 -11.18
CA ILE A 49 11.60 28.88 -11.63
C ILE A 49 11.95 27.61 -12.42
N ALA A 50 13.15 27.50 -13.02
CA ALA A 50 13.63 26.30 -13.73
C ALA A 50 13.79 25.08 -12.82
N VAL A 51 14.03 25.29 -11.53
CA VAL A 51 14.20 24.20 -10.55
C VAL A 51 12.88 23.46 -10.31
N ILE A 52 11.76 24.17 -10.35
CA ILE A 52 10.42 23.62 -10.10
C ILE A 52 10.04 22.50 -11.10
N PRO A 53 10.06 22.72 -12.43
CA PRO A 53 9.71 21.67 -13.38
C PRO A 53 10.72 20.51 -13.36
N ILE A 54 11.99 20.75 -13.04
CA ILE A 54 13.00 19.69 -12.87
C ILE A 54 12.65 18.81 -11.65
N VAL A 55 12.32 19.40 -10.51
CA VAL A 55 11.90 18.65 -9.31
C VAL A 55 10.62 17.86 -9.58
N LEU A 56 9.63 18.48 -10.25
CA LEU A 56 8.40 17.79 -10.67
C LEU A 56 8.69 16.62 -11.61
N LEU A 57 9.60 16.78 -12.56
CA LEU A 57 10.01 15.74 -13.49
C LEU A 57 10.67 14.56 -12.74
N VAL A 58 11.56 14.83 -11.79
CA VAL A 58 12.20 13.79 -10.96
C VAL A 58 11.17 13.03 -10.13
N LEU A 59 10.20 13.74 -9.52
CA LEU A 59 9.11 13.10 -8.77
C LEU A 59 8.26 12.21 -9.68
N SER A 60 7.89 12.68 -10.87
CA SER A 60 7.10 11.89 -11.81
C SER A 60 7.86 10.66 -12.35
N LEU A 61 9.17 10.76 -12.59
CA LEU A 61 10.03 9.62 -12.91
C LEU A 61 10.12 8.61 -11.76
N SER A 62 10.16 9.10 -10.52
CA SER A 62 10.17 8.25 -9.33
C SER A 62 8.86 7.45 -9.21
N VAL A 63 7.71 8.09 -9.47
CA VAL A 63 6.40 7.42 -9.51
C VAL A 63 6.33 6.41 -10.66
N LEU A 64 6.86 6.72 -11.85
CA LEU A 64 6.96 5.77 -12.98
C LEU A 64 7.74 4.51 -12.61
N ASN A 65 8.93 4.67 -12.01
CA ASN A 65 9.75 3.55 -11.57
C ASN A 65 9.00 2.70 -10.54
N ARG A 66 8.28 3.34 -9.61
CA ARG A 66 7.50 2.63 -8.60
C ARG A 66 6.34 1.84 -9.20
N VAL A 67 5.56 2.44 -10.11
CA VAL A 67 4.45 1.77 -10.80
C VAL A 67 4.96 0.58 -11.62
N ASN A 68 6.12 0.71 -12.28
CA ASN A 68 6.73 -0.38 -13.02
C ASN A 68 7.12 -1.56 -12.12
N GLN A 69 7.66 -1.30 -10.93
CA GLN A 69 7.95 -2.37 -9.96
C GLN A 69 6.68 -3.09 -9.51
N MET A 70 5.59 -2.35 -9.24
CA MET A 70 4.30 -2.94 -8.88
C MET A 70 3.73 -3.79 -10.02
N ARG A 71 3.78 -3.30 -11.27
CA ARG A 71 3.35 -4.06 -12.45
C ARG A 71 4.14 -5.35 -12.63
N GLY A 72 5.46 -5.30 -12.49
CA GLY A 72 6.31 -6.49 -12.59
C GLY A 72 5.99 -7.53 -11.52
N ALA A 73 5.68 -7.10 -10.29
CA ALA A 73 5.23 -7.99 -9.22
C ALA A 73 3.86 -8.62 -9.52
N ALA A 74 2.90 -7.84 -10.05
CA ALA A 74 1.58 -8.32 -10.44
C ALA A 74 1.61 -9.28 -11.65
N GLU A 75 2.53 -9.07 -12.60
CA GLU A 75 2.73 -9.96 -13.73
C GLU A 75 3.27 -11.33 -13.30
N ARG A 76 4.14 -11.35 -12.28
CA ARG A 76 4.70 -12.58 -11.69
C ARG A 76 3.79 -13.26 -10.66
N GLY A 77 2.69 -12.63 -10.26
CA GLY A 77 1.81 -13.14 -9.20
C GLY A 77 2.42 -13.12 -7.79
N ASP A 78 3.46 -12.30 -7.57
CA ASP A 78 4.18 -12.22 -6.30
C ASP A 78 3.46 -11.27 -5.33
N ILE A 79 2.53 -11.84 -4.57
CA ILE A 79 1.73 -11.13 -3.56
C ILE A 79 2.57 -10.55 -2.41
N ALA A 80 3.73 -11.15 -2.09
CA ALA A 80 4.60 -10.66 -1.03
C ALA A 80 5.34 -9.39 -1.48
N ALA A 81 5.83 -9.37 -2.73
CA ALA A 81 6.40 -8.19 -3.34
C ALA A 81 5.37 -7.04 -3.45
N LEU A 82 4.14 -7.33 -3.85
CA LEU A 82 3.05 -6.34 -3.90
C LEU A 82 2.80 -5.69 -2.52
N LYS A 83 2.85 -6.48 -1.44
CA LYS A 83 2.69 -5.98 -0.07
C LYS A 83 3.86 -5.08 0.35
N ALA A 84 5.10 -5.47 0.06
CA ALA A 84 6.28 -4.65 0.36
C ALA A 84 6.29 -3.35 -0.47
N LEU A 85 5.65 -3.36 -1.64
CA LEU A 85 5.57 -2.20 -2.52
C LEU A 85 4.42 -1.24 -2.14
N ASN A 86 3.41 -1.72 -1.40
CA ASN A 86 2.21 -0.98 -1.02
C ASN A 86 2.49 0.05 0.10
N SER A 87 2.95 1.24 -0.30
CA SER A 87 3.14 2.38 0.61
C SER A 87 2.26 3.54 0.17
N VAL A 88 1.37 3.97 1.07
CA VAL A 88 0.41 5.08 0.87
C VAL A 88 1.12 6.38 0.49
N GLY A 89 2.38 6.55 0.93
CA GLY A 89 3.19 7.72 0.58
C GLY A 89 3.35 7.92 -0.93
N TRP A 90 3.51 6.84 -1.69
CA TRP A 90 3.64 6.94 -3.16
C TRP A 90 2.32 7.33 -3.84
N ALA A 91 1.18 6.93 -3.28
CA ALA A 91 -0.13 7.31 -3.81
C ALA A 91 -0.39 8.82 -3.59
N VAL A 92 0.00 9.36 -2.44
CA VAL A 92 -0.09 10.80 -2.15
C VAL A 92 0.84 11.61 -3.06
N ILE A 93 2.07 11.14 -3.28
CA ILE A 93 3.02 11.78 -4.21
C ILE A 93 2.46 11.76 -5.64
N GLY A 94 1.88 10.64 -6.07
CA GLY A 94 1.23 10.53 -7.38
C GLY A 94 0.03 11.48 -7.54
N LEU A 95 -0.76 11.67 -6.48
CA LEU A 95 -1.92 12.57 -6.50
C LEU A 95 -1.50 14.05 -6.60
N LEU A 96 -0.46 14.44 -5.87
CA LEU A 96 0.01 15.82 -5.84
C LEU A 96 0.75 16.23 -7.12
N PHE A 97 1.53 15.32 -7.71
CA PHE A 97 2.51 15.70 -8.73
C PHE A 97 2.29 15.03 -10.10
N ALA A 98 1.68 13.85 -10.17
CA ALA A 98 1.42 13.14 -11.43
C ALA A 98 -0.01 13.34 -11.96
N GLY A 99 -0.81 14.19 -11.28
CA GLY A 99 -2.18 14.53 -11.63
C GLY A 99 -3.23 13.68 -10.89
N ILE A 100 -4.43 14.25 -10.76
CA ILE A 100 -5.54 13.67 -10.00
C ILE A 100 -5.91 12.27 -10.52
N ILE A 101 -5.94 12.07 -11.84
CA ILE A 101 -6.30 10.79 -12.47
C ILE A 101 -5.28 9.69 -12.08
N THR A 102 -3.99 10.00 -12.17
CA THR A 102 -2.91 9.07 -11.80
C THR A 102 -2.97 8.72 -10.31
N GLY A 103 -3.20 9.72 -9.45
CA GLY A 103 -3.32 9.51 -8.01
C GLY A 103 -4.55 8.70 -7.60
N ILE A 104 -5.71 8.97 -8.20
CA ILE A 104 -6.94 8.19 -7.94
C ILE A 104 -6.76 6.74 -8.37
N MET A 105 -6.18 6.48 -9.55
CA MET A 105 -5.93 5.12 -10.01
C MET A 105 -4.94 4.37 -9.13
N LEU A 106 -3.91 5.05 -8.60
CA LEU A 106 -2.98 4.50 -7.60
C LEU A 106 -3.67 4.18 -6.25
N LEU A 107 -4.57 5.06 -5.79
CA LEU A 107 -5.34 4.83 -4.56
C LEU A 107 -6.29 3.63 -4.70
N LEU A 108 -7.01 3.56 -5.81
CA LEU A 108 -7.90 2.42 -6.11
C LEU A 108 -7.10 1.12 -6.22
N ALA A 109 -5.92 1.17 -6.85
CA ALA A 109 -5.03 0.02 -6.93
C ALA A 109 -4.66 -0.49 -5.52
N ASN A 110 -4.27 0.36 -4.56
CA ASN A 110 -4.00 -0.18 -3.21
C ASN A 110 -5.20 -0.44 -2.30
N GLY A 111 -6.39 0.06 -2.62
CA GLY A 111 -7.63 -0.50 -2.08
C GLY A 111 -7.78 -1.97 -2.46
N SER A 112 -7.60 -2.30 -3.74
CA SER A 112 -7.71 -3.69 -4.23
C SER A 112 -6.58 -4.61 -3.73
N ILE A 113 -5.38 -4.09 -3.49
CA ILE A 113 -4.27 -4.86 -2.87
C ILE A 113 -4.58 -5.14 -1.37
N ASN A 114 -5.20 -4.21 -0.66
CA ASN A 114 -5.57 -4.41 0.76
C ASN A 114 -6.67 -5.47 0.93
N GLU A 115 -7.57 -5.60 -0.05
CA GLU A 115 -8.54 -6.70 -0.11
C GLU A 115 -7.87 -8.08 -0.26
N LEU A 116 -6.76 -8.17 -1.01
CA LEU A 116 -5.94 -9.39 -1.09
C LEU A 116 -5.21 -9.66 0.23
N GLN A 117 -4.74 -8.60 0.90
CA GLN A 117 -4.09 -8.70 2.21
C GLN A 117 -5.04 -9.19 3.32
N GLY A 118 -6.32 -8.82 3.26
CA GLY A 118 -7.35 -9.29 4.20
C GLY A 118 -7.69 -10.79 4.10
N ARG A 119 -7.20 -11.49 3.06
CA ARG A 119 -7.39 -12.94 2.85
C ARG A 119 -6.10 -13.74 2.74
N GLY A 120 -4.94 -13.11 2.91
CA GLY A 120 -3.65 -13.79 2.83
C GLY A 120 -3.56 -14.97 3.81
N PRO A 121 -2.87 -16.08 3.46
CA PRO A 121 -2.70 -17.20 4.37
C PRO A 121 -2.13 -16.66 5.68
N ALA A 122 -2.69 -17.10 6.80
CA ALA A 122 -2.41 -16.64 8.15
C ALA A 122 -0.92 -16.70 8.50
N ALA A 123 -0.13 -15.77 7.95
CA ALA A 123 1.18 -15.42 8.44
C ALA A 123 0.91 -14.73 9.77
N ALA A 124 1.40 -15.39 10.80
CA ALA A 124 1.21 -15.13 12.21
C ALA A 124 1.04 -13.64 12.57
N PRO A 125 0.18 -13.31 13.55
CA PRO A 125 0.07 -11.96 14.05
C PRO A 125 1.44 -11.47 14.55
N ASP A 126 1.92 -10.38 13.96
CA ASP A 126 2.88 -9.48 14.60
C ASP A 126 2.23 -8.97 15.89
N GLN A 127 2.67 -9.54 17.02
CA GLN A 127 2.23 -9.23 18.37
C GLN A 127 3.01 -8.05 18.97
N SER A 128 3.15 -6.94 18.25
CA SER A 128 3.75 -5.72 18.81
C SER A 128 2.79 -4.85 19.64
N TRP A 129 1.51 -5.22 19.78
CA TRP A 129 0.56 -4.49 20.65
C TRP A 129 -0.38 -5.38 21.49
N VAL A 130 -0.05 -6.67 21.68
CA VAL A 130 -0.71 -7.53 22.69
C VAL A 130 0.21 -7.76 23.90
N GLN A 131 0.98 -6.73 24.27
CA GLN A 131 1.78 -6.71 25.49
C GLN A 131 1.17 -5.78 26.52
N SER A 132 0.02 -6.19 27.04
CA SER A 132 -0.34 -5.99 28.44
C SER A 132 -1.70 -6.61 28.66
N GLN A 133 -1.76 -7.74 29.38
CA GLN A 133 -2.69 -8.05 30.48
C GLN A 133 -2.66 -9.56 30.72
N GLY A 134 -2.11 -9.95 31.87
CA GLY A 134 -2.42 -11.24 32.49
C GLY A 134 -1.31 -12.28 32.49
N THR A 135 -0.18 -12.00 33.13
CA THR A 135 0.44 -13.02 34.00
C THR A 135 -0.46 -13.25 35.21
N GLY A 136 -1.71 -13.67 34.95
CA GLY A 136 -2.64 -14.12 35.95
C GLY A 136 -2.29 -15.55 36.26
N GLU A 137 -1.81 -15.79 37.47
CA GLU A 137 -1.66 -17.13 38.04
C GLU A 137 -2.90 -17.97 37.68
N MET A 138 -2.67 -19.17 37.13
CA MET A 138 -3.74 -20.01 36.59
C MET A 138 -4.25 -20.97 37.68
N LYS A 139 -5.57 -21.15 37.80
CA LYS A 139 -6.20 -22.15 38.67
C LYS A 139 -6.97 -23.18 37.84
N PHE A 140 -7.25 -24.34 38.42
CA PHE A 140 -8.15 -25.32 37.81
C PHE A 140 -9.57 -25.11 38.33
N CYS A 141 -10.55 -25.11 37.43
CA CYS A 141 -11.96 -25.06 37.80
C CYS A 141 -12.34 -26.32 38.59
N PRO A 142 -12.90 -26.21 39.80
CA PRO A 142 -13.24 -27.36 40.64
C PRO A 142 -14.40 -28.20 40.09
N SER A 143 -15.25 -27.67 39.20
CA SER A 143 -16.37 -28.43 38.61
C SER A 143 -16.00 -29.22 37.36
N CYS A 144 -15.07 -28.76 36.53
CA CYS A 144 -14.78 -29.38 35.23
C CYS A 144 -13.29 -29.62 34.95
N GLY A 145 -12.40 -29.27 35.88
CA GLY A 145 -10.95 -29.47 35.76
C GLY A 145 -10.26 -28.61 34.70
N THR A 146 -10.95 -27.60 34.14
CA THR A 146 -10.36 -26.75 33.08
C THR A 146 -9.48 -25.68 33.68
N LYS A 147 -8.32 -25.46 33.08
CA LYS A 147 -7.37 -24.43 33.49
C LYS A 147 -7.90 -23.06 33.08
N ILE A 148 -8.04 -22.16 34.05
CA ILE A 148 -8.61 -20.82 33.91
C ILE A 148 -7.73 -19.79 34.64
N PRO A 149 -7.76 -18.51 34.26
CA PRO A 149 -7.02 -17.47 34.99
C PRO A 149 -7.68 -17.21 36.35
N LYS A 150 -6.89 -16.91 37.41
CA LYS A 150 -7.44 -16.59 38.75
C LYS A 150 -8.42 -15.42 38.74
N SER A 151 -8.30 -14.50 37.78
CA SER A 151 -9.18 -13.34 37.61
C SER A 151 -10.50 -13.64 36.89
N ALA A 152 -10.71 -14.86 36.36
CA ALA A 152 -11.98 -15.22 35.77
C ALA A 152 -13.05 -15.34 36.87
N ALA A 153 -14.15 -14.58 36.74
CA ALA A 153 -15.31 -14.70 37.62
C ALA A 153 -16.16 -15.95 37.32
N PHE A 154 -16.06 -16.49 36.10
CA PHE A 154 -16.82 -17.64 35.63
C PHE A 154 -15.97 -18.55 34.74
N CYS A 155 -16.22 -19.85 34.78
CA CYS A 155 -15.55 -20.80 33.90
C CYS A 155 -16.18 -20.76 32.50
N PRO A 156 -15.41 -20.51 31.42
CA PRO A 156 -15.93 -20.48 30.06
C PRO A 156 -16.39 -21.84 29.54
N LYS A 157 -15.93 -22.94 30.15
CA LYS A 157 -16.30 -24.30 29.73
C LYS A 157 -17.59 -24.80 30.37
N CYS A 158 -17.83 -24.48 31.64
CA CYS A 158 -18.96 -25.05 32.40
C CYS A 158 -19.90 -24.03 33.04
N GLY A 159 -19.60 -22.73 32.95
CA GLY A 159 -20.44 -21.66 33.51
C GLY A 159 -20.34 -21.49 35.03
N THR A 160 -19.68 -22.39 35.76
CA THR A 160 -19.54 -22.28 37.23
C THR A 160 -18.73 -21.04 37.62
N ARG A 161 -19.22 -20.28 38.62
CA ARG A 161 -18.53 -19.12 39.22
C ARG A 161 -17.22 -19.55 39.90
N GLN A 162 -16.15 -18.76 39.76
CA GLN A 162 -14.76 -19.15 40.10
C GLN A 162 -14.14 -18.26 41.17
#